data_AF-A0A2G5D020-F1
#
_entry.id   AF-A0A2G5D020-F1
#
_cell.length_a   1.000
_cell.length_b   1.000
_cell.length_c   1.000
_cell.angle_alpha   90.00
_cell.angle_beta   90.00
_cell.angle_gamma   90.00
#
_symmetry.space_group_name_H-M   'P 1'
#
loop_
_entity.id
_entity.type
_entity.pdbx_description
1 polymer ?
#
loop_
_entity_poly.entity_id
_entity_poly.type
_entity_poly.pdbx_seq_one_letter_code
_entity_poly.pdbx_strand_id
1 'polypeptide(L)'
;MVQERLDQMIRERLSRHEIRKQKGRIDGSSTNCIIMVAMDKYSYNPSEDFKASMLEVITANRINGIKELRCVLNCYLSMNSVEYRPIILQVFHKVCAELFLYGKYN
;
A
#
# COMPACT_ATOMS: atom_id res chain seq x y z
N MET A 1 6.02 38.91 -14.69
CA MET A 1 7.08 37.88 -14.57
C MET A 1 7.07 37.05 -13.28
N VAL A 2 6.19 37.33 -12.29
CA VAL A 2 5.98 36.44 -11.12
C VAL A 2 4.75 35.54 -11.33
N GLN A 3 3.67 36.10 -11.90
CA GLN A 3 2.44 35.36 -12.21
C GLN A 3 2.68 34.21 -13.21
N GLU A 4 3.42 34.46 -14.29
CA GLU A 4 3.75 33.43 -15.29
C GLU A 4 4.59 32.28 -14.72
N ARG A 5 5.45 32.56 -13.73
CA ARG A 5 6.23 31.52 -13.03
C ARG A 5 5.35 30.68 -12.13
N LEU A 6 4.36 31.28 -11.47
CA LEU A 6 3.39 30.55 -10.65
C LEU A 6 2.49 29.65 -11.52
N ASP A 7 2.02 30.16 -12.66
CA ASP A 7 1.23 29.38 -13.61
C ASP A 7 2.05 28.25 -14.24
N GLN A 8 3.35 28.44 -14.47
CA GLN A 8 4.26 27.38 -14.88
C GLN A 8 4.42 26.30 -13.80
N MET A 9 4.60 26.68 -12.54
CA MET A 9 4.70 25.73 -11.43
C MET A 9 3.38 24.95 -11.20
N ILE A 10 2.22 25.59 -11.32
CA ILE A 10 0.91 24.94 -11.22
C ILE A 10 0.72 23.94 -12.37
N ARG A 11 0.99 24.34 -13.61
CA ARG A 11 0.93 23.43 -14.78
C ARG A 11 1.85 22.24 -14.63
N GLU A 12 3.11 22.47 -14.22
CA GLU A 12 4.08 21.39 -14.05
C GLU A 12 3.71 20.43 -12.91
N ARG A 13 3.08 20.92 -11.82
CA ARG A 13 2.56 20.08 -10.74
C ARG A 13 1.36 19.24 -11.18
N LEU A 14 0.46 19.80 -11.99
CA LEU A 14 -0.68 19.09 -12.56
C LEU A 14 -0.25 18.06 -13.61
N SER A 15 0.72 18.38 -14.48
CA SER A 15 1.29 17.41 -15.44
C SER A 15 1.98 16.24 -14.76
N ARG A 16 2.70 16.47 -13.66
CA ARG A 16 3.28 15.38 -12.84
C ARG A 16 2.21 14.49 -12.19
N HIS A 17 1.06 15.08 -11.82
CA HIS A 17 -0.08 14.34 -11.28
C HIS A 17 -0.78 13.50 -12.36
N GLU A 18 -0.98 14.05 -13.57
CA GLU A 18 -1.60 13.33 -14.70
C GLU A 18 -0.72 12.20 -15.24
N ILE A 19 0.61 12.39 -15.29
CA ILE A 19 1.55 11.32 -15.67
C ILE A 19 1.52 10.17 -14.64
N ARG A 20 1.38 10.50 -13.34
CA ARG A 20 1.19 9.49 -12.29
C ARG A 20 -0.18 8.79 -12.37
N LYS A 21 -1.23 9.52 -12.73
CA LYS A 21 -2.59 8.98 -12.90
C LYS A 21 -2.71 8.08 -14.13
N GLN A 22 -2.03 8.41 -15.24
CA GLN A 22 -2.00 7.56 -16.45
C GLN A 22 -1.13 6.31 -16.28
N LYS A 23 -0.07 6.33 -15.47
CA LYS A 23 0.71 5.13 -15.12
C LYS A 23 0.00 4.21 -14.12
N GLY A 24 -1.13 4.67 -13.56
CA GLY A 24 -2.07 3.93 -12.73
C GLY A 24 -3.31 3.45 -13.49
N ARG A 25 -3.26 3.31 -14.82
CA ARG A 25 -4.21 2.42 -15.53
C ARG A 25 -3.89 0.98 -15.14
N ILE A 26 -4.37 0.62 -13.97
CA ILE A 26 -4.64 -0.76 -13.59
C ILE A 26 -5.60 -1.26 -14.68
N ASP A 27 -5.05 -2.13 -15.52
CA ASP A 27 -5.75 -3.07 -16.38
C ASP A 27 -7.14 -3.40 -15.83
N GLY A 28 -8.17 -3.24 -16.67
CA GLY A 28 -9.59 -3.31 -16.35
C GLY A 28 -10.08 -4.70 -15.97
N SER A 29 -9.45 -5.29 -14.95
CA SER A 29 -9.97 -6.40 -14.19
C SER A 29 -10.50 -5.80 -12.89
N SER A 30 -11.75 -6.12 -12.53
CA SER A 30 -12.46 -5.63 -11.35
C SER A 30 -11.74 -5.99 -10.02
N THR A 31 -10.57 -5.41 -9.76
CA THR A 31 -9.89 -5.52 -8.48
C THR A 31 -10.67 -4.70 -7.48
N ASN A 32 -11.32 -5.37 -6.55
CA ASN A 32 -11.93 -4.76 -5.36
C ASN A 32 -10.92 -3.75 -4.77
N CYS A 33 -11.27 -2.47 -4.82
CA CYS A 33 -10.41 -1.41 -4.32
C CYS A 33 -10.45 -1.43 -2.80
N ILE A 34 -9.36 -1.88 -2.15
CA ILE A 34 -9.25 -1.89 -0.70
C ILE A 34 -9.02 -0.45 -0.23
N ILE A 35 -9.97 0.08 0.53
CA ILE A 35 -9.82 1.39 1.16
C ILE A 35 -9.05 1.19 2.46
N MET A 36 -7.86 1.79 2.55
CA MET A 36 -7.03 1.81 3.76
C MET A 36 -6.96 3.23 4.31
N VAL A 37 -7.09 3.36 5.63
CA VAL A 37 -6.94 4.64 6.33
C VAL A 37 -5.72 4.54 7.24
N ALA A 38 -4.74 5.42 7.01
CA ALA A 38 -3.61 5.57 7.90
C ALA A 38 -3.96 6.58 9.01
N MET A 39 -3.66 6.23 10.25
CA MET A 39 -3.73 7.13 11.39
C MET A 39 -2.35 7.19 12.03
N ASP A 40 -1.95 8.38 12.49
CA ASP A 40 -0.73 8.53 13.27
C ASP A 40 -0.87 7.77 14.58
N LYS A 41 -0.23 6.60 14.63
CA LYS A 41 -0.13 5.77 15.82
C LYS A 41 1.32 5.72 16.28
N TYR A 42 1.53 6.11 17.53
CA TYR A 42 2.73 5.71 18.26
C TYR A 42 2.50 4.30 18.80
N SER A 43 3.29 3.35 18.33
CA SER A 43 3.21 1.96 18.77
C SER A 43 4.50 1.55 19.49
N TYR A 44 4.34 0.83 20.60
CA TYR A 44 5.45 0.20 21.31
C TYR A 44 5.94 -1.08 20.62
N ASN A 45 5.12 -1.68 19.74
CA ASN A 45 5.51 -2.87 18.98
C ASN A 45 4.94 -2.83 17.54
N PRO A 46 5.56 -2.02 16.66
CA PRO A 46 5.08 -1.85 15.28
C PRO A 46 5.05 -3.16 14.49
N SER A 47 5.88 -4.15 14.84
CA SER A 47 5.87 -5.47 14.17
C SER A 47 4.52 -6.17 14.32
N GLU A 48 4.03 -6.27 15.56
CA GLU A 48 2.78 -6.96 15.86
C GLU A 48 1.57 -6.19 15.33
N ASP A 49 1.61 -4.86 15.38
CA ASP A 49 0.53 -4.02 14.82
C ASP A 49 0.41 -4.18 13.30
N PHE A 50 1.54 -4.15 12.57
CA PHE A 50 1.53 -4.43 11.14
C PHE A 50 1.06 -5.85 10.85
N LYS A 51 1.47 -6.84 11.67
CA LYS A 51 1.08 -8.23 11.48
C LYS A 51 -0.43 -8.40 11.60
N ALA A 52 -1.00 -7.91 12.70
CA ALA A 52 -2.43 -7.97 12.97
C ALA A 52 -3.23 -7.27 11.86
N SER A 53 -2.81 -6.06 11.48
CA SER A 53 -3.47 -5.28 10.43
C SER A 53 -3.40 -5.95 9.06
N MET A 54 -2.25 -6.51 8.66
CA MET A 54 -2.11 -7.21 7.38
C MET A 54 -2.92 -8.49 7.34
N LEU A 55 -2.93 -9.27 8.43
CA LEU A 55 -3.77 -10.47 8.55
C LEU A 55 -5.25 -10.12 8.38
N GLU A 56 -5.72 -9.08 9.07
CA GLU A 56 -7.10 -8.60 8.96
C GLU A 56 -7.43 -8.18 7.53
N VAL A 57 -6.61 -7.33 6.90
CA VAL A 57 -6.82 -6.88 5.51
C VAL A 57 -6.88 -8.05 4.55
N ILE A 58 -5.93 -8.99 4.64
CA ILE A 58 -5.83 -10.10 3.69
C ILE A 58 -6.98 -11.09 3.88
N THR A 59 -7.30 -11.46 5.12
CA THR A 59 -8.35 -12.44 5.41
C THR A 59 -9.76 -11.88 5.19
N ALA A 60 -10.04 -10.65 5.65
CA ALA A 60 -11.35 -10.02 5.50
C ALA A 60 -11.71 -9.78 4.03
N ASN A 61 -10.74 -9.41 3.20
CA ASN A 61 -10.94 -9.20 1.77
C ASN A 61 -10.69 -10.46 0.92
N ARG A 62 -10.44 -11.62 1.56
CA ARG A 62 -10.15 -12.92 0.91
C ARG A 62 -9.06 -12.83 -0.16
N ILE A 63 -8.04 -12.03 0.11
CA ILE A 63 -6.93 -11.80 -0.80
C ILE A 63 -6.06 -13.05 -0.85
N ASN A 64 -5.95 -13.64 -2.04
CA ASN A 64 -5.05 -14.77 -2.31
C ASN A 64 -4.25 -14.57 -3.60
N GLY A 65 -4.60 -13.57 -4.42
CA GLY A 65 -3.91 -13.26 -5.66
C GLY A 65 -2.61 -12.49 -5.44
N ILE A 66 -1.56 -12.86 -6.18
CA ILE A 66 -0.26 -12.18 -6.15
C ILE A 66 -0.40 -10.68 -6.47
N LYS A 67 -1.29 -10.32 -7.42
CA LYS A 67 -1.53 -8.92 -7.79
C LYS A 67 -2.10 -8.12 -6.62
N GLU A 68 -3.08 -8.66 -5.91
CA GLU A 68 -3.74 -8.01 -4.77
C GLU A 68 -2.80 -7.92 -3.57
N LEU A 69 -2.05 -8.99 -3.26
CA LEU A 69 -1.02 -8.99 -2.23
C LEU A 69 0.04 -7.90 -2.47
N ARG A 70 0.48 -7.73 -3.73
CA ARG A 70 1.39 -6.65 -4.11
C ARG A 70 0.76 -5.27 -3.90
N CYS A 71 -0.53 -5.11 -4.19
CA CYS A 71 -1.24 -3.87 -3.93
C CYS A 71 -1.27 -3.55 -2.43
N VAL A 72 -1.60 -4.53 -1.58
CA VAL A 72 -1.57 -4.39 -0.11
C VAL A 72 -0.20 -3.92 0.36
N LEU A 73 0.88 -4.60 -0.04
CA LEU A 73 2.24 -4.22 0.34
C LEU A 73 2.58 -2.79 -0.10
N ASN A 74 2.25 -2.42 -1.35
CA ASN A 74 2.50 -1.09 -1.86
C ASN A 74 1.74 -0.01 -1.08
N CYS A 75 0.51 -0.30 -0.62
CA CYS A 75 -0.25 0.62 0.23
C CYS A 75 0.48 0.87 1.56
N TYR A 76 0.91 -0.18 2.28
CA TYR A 76 1.67 -0.03 3.52
C TYR A 76 2.97 0.78 3.30
N LEU A 77 3.73 0.49 2.24
CA LEU A 77 4.98 1.20 1.94
C LEU A 77 4.76 2.67 1.56
N SER A 78 3.60 3.01 1.00
CA SER A 78 3.28 4.38 0.57
C SER A 78 2.70 5.23 1.69
N MET A 79 1.96 4.61 2.62
CA MET A 79 1.33 5.31 3.75
C MET A 79 2.28 5.53 4.94
N ASN A 80 3.34 4.73 5.05
CA ASN A 80 4.26 4.78 6.17
C ASN A 80 5.60 5.42 5.79
N SER A 81 6.28 6.01 6.77
CA SER A 81 7.62 6.57 6.59
C SER A 81 8.62 5.48 6.17
N VAL A 82 9.71 5.89 5.53
CA VAL A 82 10.72 4.98 4.98
C VAL A 82 11.40 4.13 6.06
N GLU A 83 11.41 4.61 7.30
CA GLU A 83 11.96 3.95 8.48
C GLU A 83 11.23 2.65 8.83
N TYR A 84 9.94 2.58 8.51
CA TYR A 84 9.13 1.37 8.74
C TYR A 84 9.24 0.36 7.60
N ARG A 85 9.87 0.67 6.46
CA ARG A 85 9.95 -0.26 5.33
C ARG A 85 10.58 -1.61 5.67
N PRO A 86 11.69 -1.70 6.42
CA PRO A 86 12.29 -3.00 6.77
C PRO A 86 11.33 -3.87 7.58
N ILE A 87 10.65 -3.29 8.57
CA ILE A 87 9.71 -4.03 9.42
C ILE A 87 8.43 -4.42 8.65
N ILE A 88 7.91 -3.54 7.79
CA ILE A 88 6.78 -3.83 6.90
C ILE A 88 7.08 -5.02 5.99
N LEU A 89 8.26 -5.04 5.34
CA LEU A 89 8.65 -6.14 4.45
C LEU A 89 8.84 -7.45 5.22
N GLN A 90 9.47 -7.40 6.39
CA GLN A 90 9.66 -8.58 7.23
C GLN A 90 8.32 -9.17 7.68
N VAL A 91 7.42 -8.33 8.17
CA VAL A 91 6.08 -8.74 8.63
C VAL A 91 5.26 -9.26 7.47
N PHE A 92 5.26 -8.59 6.32
CA PHE A 92 4.55 -9.05 5.14
C PHE A 92 4.97 -10.46 4.73
N HIS A 93 6.28 -10.74 4.71
CA HIS A 93 6.78 -12.09 4.43
C HIS A 93 6.30 -13.12 5.46
N LYS A 94 6.33 -12.79 6.77
CA LYS A 94 5.82 -13.67 7.83
C LYS A 94 4.33 -13.96 7.66
N VAL A 95 3.51 -12.94 7.39
CA VAL A 95 2.07 -13.08 7.17
C VAL A 95 1.78 -13.95 5.95
N CYS A 96 2.47 -13.72 4.82
CA CYS A 96 2.29 -14.57 3.64
C CYS A 96 2.72 -16.02 3.90
N ALA A 97 3.81 -16.24 4.63
CA ALA A 97 4.24 -17.60 4.98
C ALA A 97 3.20 -18.29 5.89
N GLU A 98 2.69 -17.58 6.89
CA GLU A 98 1.67 -18.09 7.81
C GLU A 98 0.37 -18.45 7.06
N LEU A 99 -0.11 -17.58 6.18
CA LEU A 99 -1.36 -17.78 5.45
C LEU A 99 -1.26 -18.80 4.31
N PHE A 100 -0.16 -18.82 3.55
CA PHE A 100 -0.09 -19.56 2.28
C PHE A 100 0.90 -20.73 2.27
N LEU A 101 1.91 -20.73 3.15
CA LEU A 101 2.91 -21.81 3.21
C LEU A 101 2.62 -22.79 4.35
N TYR A 102 2.26 -22.28 5.53
CA TYR A 102 1.95 -23.08 6.71
C TYR A 102 0.46 -23.33 6.93
N GLY A 103 -0.41 -22.51 6.33
CA GLY A 103 -1.87 -22.65 6.36
C GLY A 103 -2.46 -23.79 5.51
N LYS A 104 -1.67 -24.80 5.14
CA LYS A 104 -2.07 -25.91 4.25
C LYS A 104 -3.02 -26.93 4.90
N TYR A 105 -4.04 -26.50 5.64
CA TYR A 105 -5.22 -27.30 6.04
C TYR A 105 -6.42 -26.38 6.37
N ASN A 106 -6.95 -25.66 5.37
CA ASN A 106 -8.31 -25.09 5.41
C ASN A 106 -8.97 -25.26 4.04
#